data_AF-A0A7U2HWQ4-F1
#
_entry.id   AF-A0A7U2HWQ4-F1
#
_cell.length_a   1.000
_cell.length_b   1.000
_cell.length_c   1.000
_cell.angle_alpha   90.00
_cell.angle_beta   90.00
_cell.angle_gamma   90.00
#
_symmetry.space_group_name_H-M   'P 1'
#
loop_
_entity.id
_entity.type
_entity.pdbx_description
1 polymer ?
#
loop_
_entity_poly.entity_id
_entity_poly.type
_entity_poly.pdbx_seq_one_letter_code
_entity_poly.pdbx_strand_id
1 'polypeptide(L)'
;MLYPNPKTPSPTNPSYLHPRYEIRTLTTAHAQWAAALIAHAYTFDSPVWPVLYPIDKSALMRTVFTACAYLVQHQIDSGMSFGVFDTEWTYSSHEAALAGGKLSWDEDMRDESGVVFLAGMDFPLVSVAMGFDACDALDIERLMPLLTTLPHFGLVDEILDEADERDPESWRATGRGQVLQMNATATRREYMGRGIVAELARWVMREADARGYRGIQITCWEDRVTRVWSEPESPYRGSVVSEFEMETWKDKVGKIAFRPCKQVANKCYVKLKPE
;
A
#
# COMPACT_ATOMS: atom_id res chain seq x y z
N MET A 1 -13.23 19.21 18.51
CA MET A 1 -12.18 18.35 19.11
C MET A 1 -12.54 16.92 18.74
N LEU A 2 -11.67 16.24 17.98
CA LEU A 2 -11.80 14.80 17.72
C LEU A 2 -11.21 14.07 18.93
N TYR A 3 -12.01 13.28 19.64
CA TYR A 3 -11.53 12.45 20.73
C TYR A 3 -10.79 11.23 20.15
N PRO A 4 -9.69 10.76 20.77
CA PRO A 4 -9.00 9.56 20.32
C PRO A 4 -9.96 8.37 20.33
N ASN A 5 -9.98 7.61 19.24
CA ASN A 5 -10.89 6.49 19.06
C ASN A 5 -10.52 5.37 20.06
N PRO A 6 -11.39 5.01 21.02
CA PRO A 6 -11.07 4.04 22.08
C PRO A 6 -10.99 2.59 21.59
N LYS A 7 -11.51 2.28 20.40
CA LYS A 7 -11.33 0.98 19.75
C LYS A 7 -9.96 0.87 19.07
N THR A 8 -9.27 2.00 18.92
CA THR A 8 -7.93 2.09 18.34
C THR A 8 -7.03 3.02 19.17
N PRO A 9 -6.67 2.63 20.40
CA PRO A 9 -5.33 2.98 20.91
C PRO A 9 -4.76 2.00 21.95
N SER A 10 -3.47 1.67 21.80
CA SER A 10 -2.64 1.54 22.99
C SER A 10 -2.49 2.95 23.61
N PRO A 11 -2.33 3.10 24.93
CA PRO A 11 -2.22 4.41 25.57
C PRO A 11 -1.11 5.32 24.99
N THR A 12 -0.17 4.77 24.23
CA THR A 12 0.98 5.46 23.65
C THR A 12 0.84 5.79 22.16
N ASN A 13 -0.19 5.28 21.47
CA ASN A 13 -0.37 5.46 20.02
C ASN A 13 -1.84 5.77 19.66
N PRO A 14 -2.35 6.97 20.00
CA PRO A 14 -3.73 7.34 19.70
C PRO A 14 -3.98 7.48 18.19
N SER A 15 -5.16 7.06 17.73
CA SER A 15 -5.66 7.32 16.37
C SER A 15 -6.84 8.28 16.41
N TYR A 16 -6.92 9.20 15.43
CA TYR A 16 -8.09 10.06 15.22
C TYR A 16 -9.06 9.47 14.19
N LEU A 17 -8.83 8.22 13.78
CA LEU A 17 -9.71 7.47 12.90
C LEU A 17 -11.11 7.36 13.52
N HIS A 18 -12.16 7.57 12.72
CA HIS A 18 -13.55 7.54 13.21
C HIS A 18 -13.87 6.27 14.03
N PRO A 19 -14.62 6.32 15.14
CA PRO A 19 -14.90 5.18 16.05
C PRO A 19 -15.61 3.96 15.44
N ARG A 20 -16.13 4.10 14.21
CA ARG A 20 -16.64 3.00 13.39
C ARG A 20 -15.53 2.06 12.95
N TYR A 21 -14.31 2.55 12.83
CA TYR A 21 -13.18 1.81 12.31
C TYR A 21 -12.22 1.38 13.41
N GLU A 22 -11.48 0.32 13.11
CA GLU A 22 -10.44 -0.26 13.97
C GLU A 22 -9.19 -0.56 13.14
N ILE A 23 -8.00 -0.17 13.63
CA ILE A 23 -6.73 -0.58 13.01
C ILE A 23 -6.27 -1.89 13.66
N ARG A 24 -5.94 -2.89 12.84
CA ARG A 24 -5.41 -4.19 13.28
C ARG A 24 -4.17 -4.57 12.51
N THR A 25 -3.29 -5.34 13.14
CA THR A 25 -2.23 -6.08 12.42
C THR A 25 -2.86 -7.11 11.50
N LEU A 26 -2.38 -7.16 10.26
CA LEU A 26 -2.80 -8.19 9.31
C LEU A 26 -2.07 -9.50 9.61
N THR A 27 -2.75 -10.61 9.34
CA THR A 27 -2.24 -11.97 9.54
C THR A 27 -2.53 -12.75 8.26
N THR A 28 -2.02 -13.98 8.15
CA THR A 28 -2.24 -14.83 6.98
C THR A 28 -3.73 -15.02 6.65
N ALA A 29 -4.62 -14.97 7.66
CA ALA A 29 -6.07 -15.02 7.45
C ALA A 29 -6.61 -13.84 6.61
N HIS A 30 -5.91 -12.72 6.57
CA HIS A 30 -6.28 -11.52 5.81
C HIS A 30 -5.58 -11.41 4.45
N ALA A 31 -4.68 -12.35 4.09
CA ALA A 31 -3.83 -12.21 2.91
C ALA A 31 -4.63 -12.07 1.61
N GLN A 32 -5.65 -12.91 1.41
CA GLN A 32 -6.51 -12.80 0.22
C GLN A 32 -7.31 -11.50 0.20
N TRP A 33 -7.75 -10.98 1.35
CA TRP A 33 -8.49 -9.72 1.42
C TRP A 33 -7.59 -8.53 1.08
N ALA A 34 -6.36 -8.51 1.59
CA ALA A 34 -5.37 -7.49 1.27
C ALA A 34 -4.97 -7.53 -0.21
N ALA A 35 -4.71 -8.73 -0.76
CA ALA A 35 -4.43 -8.91 -2.19
C ALA A 35 -5.59 -8.46 -3.07
N ALA A 36 -6.83 -8.77 -2.66
CA ALA A 36 -8.02 -8.33 -3.37
C ALA A 36 -8.15 -6.79 -3.40
N LEU A 37 -7.93 -6.12 -2.25
CA LEU A 37 -7.93 -4.66 -2.16
C LEU A 37 -6.87 -4.02 -3.04
N ILE A 38 -5.63 -4.55 -3.00
CA ILE A 38 -4.52 -4.02 -3.77
C ILE A 38 -4.75 -4.20 -5.26
N ALA A 39 -5.15 -5.40 -5.69
CA ALA A 39 -5.45 -5.67 -7.09
C ALA A 39 -6.57 -4.75 -7.59
N HIS A 40 -7.65 -4.59 -6.81
CA HIS A 40 -8.79 -3.76 -7.20
C HIS A 40 -8.37 -2.30 -7.32
N ALA A 41 -7.68 -1.78 -6.31
CA ALA A 41 -7.18 -0.42 -6.30
C ALA A 41 -6.20 -0.18 -7.47
N TYR A 42 -5.31 -1.13 -7.75
CA TYR A 42 -4.39 -1.01 -8.87
C TYR A 42 -5.14 -0.98 -10.19
N THR A 43 -6.02 -1.95 -10.45
CA THR A 43 -6.67 -2.08 -11.75
C THR A 43 -7.73 -1.02 -12.04
N PHE A 44 -8.39 -0.46 -11.01
CA PHE A 44 -9.53 0.42 -11.22
C PHE A 44 -9.40 1.83 -10.62
N ASP A 45 -8.65 2.03 -9.55
CA ASP A 45 -8.61 3.30 -8.80
C ASP A 45 -7.31 4.09 -8.95
N SER A 46 -6.20 3.40 -9.15
CA SER A 46 -4.89 4.00 -9.24
C SER A 46 -4.85 5.04 -10.38
N PRO A 47 -4.16 6.17 -10.20
CA PRO A 47 -3.95 7.12 -11.28
C PRO A 47 -2.90 6.65 -12.30
N VAL A 48 -2.25 5.50 -12.05
CA VAL A 48 -1.13 4.99 -12.86
C VAL A 48 -1.54 3.76 -13.67
N TRP A 49 -1.86 2.65 -13.01
CA TRP A 49 -2.01 1.36 -13.68
C TRP A 49 -3.16 1.32 -14.70
N PRO A 50 -4.37 1.84 -14.44
CA PRO A 50 -5.46 1.84 -15.41
C PRO A 50 -5.19 2.75 -16.61
N VAL A 51 -4.22 3.68 -16.50
CA VAL A 51 -3.77 4.54 -17.59
C VAL A 51 -2.71 3.84 -18.45
N LEU A 52 -1.78 3.12 -17.81
CA LEU A 52 -0.73 2.36 -18.49
C LEU A 52 -1.26 1.05 -19.11
N TYR A 53 -2.27 0.45 -18.48
CA TYR A 53 -2.85 -0.85 -18.85
C TYR A 53 -4.38 -0.74 -18.96
N PRO A 54 -4.92 -0.01 -19.96
CA PRO A 54 -6.34 0.30 -20.04
C PRO A 54 -7.21 -0.82 -20.64
N ILE A 55 -6.60 -1.88 -21.19
CA ILE A 55 -7.27 -2.93 -21.97
C ILE A 55 -7.50 -4.17 -21.10
N ASP A 56 -8.70 -4.76 -21.19
CA ASP A 56 -9.10 -5.99 -20.50
C ASP A 56 -8.78 -5.94 -19.00
N LYS A 57 -9.38 -4.94 -18.33
CA LYS A 57 -9.18 -4.71 -16.90
C LYS A 57 -9.68 -5.89 -16.10
N SER A 58 -10.68 -6.61 -16.59
CA SER A 58 -11.12 -7.86 -15.96
C SER A 58 -10.01 -8.90 -15.90
N ALA A 59 -9.31 -9.18 -17.01
CA ALA A 59 -8.19 -10.12 -17.02
C ALA A 59 -6.99 -9.61 -16.23
N LEU A 60 -6.68 -8.31 -16.34
CA LEU A 60 -5.62 -7.69 -15.56
C LEU A 60 -5.89 -7.84 -14.05
N MET A 61 -7.12 -7.57 -13.60
CA MET A 61 -7.53 -7.69 -12.21
C MET A 61 -7.26 -9.08 -11.63
N ARG A 62 -7.70 -10.13 -12.34
CA ARG A 62 -7.48 -11.52 -11.92
C ARG A 62 -6.00 -11.89 -11.90
N THR A 63 -5.24 -11.41 -12.89
CA THR A 63 -3.80 -11.66 -13.00
C THR A 63 -3.04 -10.97 -11.86
N VAL A 64 -3.32 -9.69 -11.60
CA VAL A 64 -2.70 -8.92 -10.51
C VAL A 64 -3.05 -9.54 -9.15
N PHE A 65 -4.31 -9.91 -8.91
CA PHE A 65 -4.72 -10.57 -7.68
C PHE A 65 -3.87 -11.81 -7.36
N THR A 66 -3.69 -12.66 -8.36
CA THR A 66 -2.87 -13.89 -8.22
C THR A 66 -1.38 -13.54 -8.09
N ALA A 67 -0.88 -12.60 -8.90
CA ALA A 67 0.52 -12.22 -8.95
C ALA A 67 1.01 -11.51 -7.67
N CYS A 68 0.13 -10.80 -6.96
CA CYS A 68 0.44 -10.14 -5.69
C CYS A 68 0.56 -11.10 -4.50
N ALA A 69 0.21 -12.38 -4.64
CA ALA A 69 0.13 -13.32 -3.51
C ALA A 69 1.43 -13.41 -2.70
N TYR A 70 2.58 -13.52 -3.40
CA TYR A 70 3.88 -13.56 -2.72
C TYR A 70 4.17 -12.26 -1.97
N LEU A 71 4.06 -11.11 -2.64
CA LEU A 71 4.37 -9.80 -2.07
C LEU A 71 3.53 -9.54 -0.81
N VAL A 72 2.22 -9.78 -0.90
CA VAL A 72 1.28 -9.58 0.22
C VAL A 72 1.61 -10.51 1.38
N GLN A 73 1.90 -11.79 1.11
CA GLN A 73 2.22 -12.73 2.18
C GLN A 73 3.54 -12.36 2.87
N HIS A 74 4.58 -12.01 2.11
CA HIS A 74 5.87 -11.56 2.64
C HIS A 74 5.72 -10.34 3.55
N GLN A 75 4.90 -9.38 3.13
CA GLN A 75 4.59 -8.18 3.92
C GLN A 75 3.83 -8.51 5.21
N ILE A 76 2.88 -9.44 5.16
CA ILE A 76 2.13 -9.90 6.34
C ILE A 76 3.05 -10.63 7.32
N ASP A 77 3.91 -11.52 6.81
CA ASP A 77 4.82 -12.34 7.61
C ASP A 77 5.86 -11.49 8.36
N SER A 78 6.16 -10.28 7.87
CA SER A 78 7.01 -9.32 8.57
C SER A 78 6.40 -8.81 9.89
N GLY A 79 5.08 -8.93 10.08
CA GLY A 79 4.36 -8.38 11.22
C GLY A 79 4.20 -6.85 11.22
N MET A 80 4.56 -6.18 10.11
CA MET A 80 4.47 -4.72 9.92
C MET A 80 3.45 -4.30 8.85
N SER A 81 2.46 -5.16 8.59
CA SER A 81 1.32 -4.85 7.74
C SER A 81 0.05 -4.66 8.56
N PHE A 82 -0.71 -3.61 8.24
CA PHE A 82 -1.85 -3.18 9.04
C PHE A 82 -3.05 -2.87 8.16
N GLY A 83 -4.23 -3.14 8.70
CA GLY A 83 -5.51 -2.95 8.03
C GLY A 83 -6.46 -2.12 8.87
N VAL A 84 -7.33 -1.38 8.19
CA VAL A 84 -8.48 -0.71 8.81
C VAL A 84 -9.71 -1.56 8.56
N PHE A 85 -10.41 -1.91 9.64
CA PHE A 85 -11.61 -2.73 9.63
C PHE A 85 -12.83 -1.86 9.96
N ASP A 86 -13.90 -2.00 9.19
CA ASP A 86 -15.21 -1.44 9.54
C ASP A 86 -15.91 -2.33 10.56
N THR A 87 -16.05 -1.84 11.79
CA THR A 87 -16.70 -2.57 12.89
C THR A 87 -18.24 -2.59 12.77
N GLU A 88 -18.79 -1.82 11.83
CA GLU A 88 -20.21 -1.78 11.49
C GLU A 88 -20.47 -2.33 10.07
N TRP A 89 -19.60 -3.25 9.61
CA TRP A 89 -19.76 -3.92 8.32
C TRP A 89 -21.10 -4.66 8.24
N THR A 90 -21.82 -4.48 7.13
CA THR A 90 -23.06 -5.23 6.85
C THR A 90 -22.77 -6.24 5.76
N TYR A 91 -22.79 -7.52 6.12
CA TYR A 91 -22.55 -8.60 5.18
C TYR A 91 -23.70 -8.72 4.17
N SER A 92 -23.35 -8.94 2.91
CA SER A 92 -24.31 -9.13 1.82
C SER A 92 -24.98 -10.51 1.87
N SER A 93 -24.36 -11.49 2.53
CA SER A 93 -24.85 -12.86 2.64
C SER A 93 -24.73 -13.42 4.07
N HIS A 94 -25.60 -14.38 4.39
CA HIS A 94 -25.54 -15.11 5.66
C HIS A 94 -24.23 -15.89 5.81
N GLU A 95 -23.73 -16.47 4.70
CA GLU A 95 -22.47 -17.21 4.69
C GLU A 95 -21.27 -16.32 5.03
N ALA A 96 -21.19 -15.12 4.42
CA ALA A 96 -20.14 -14.17 4.76
C ALA A 96 -20.22 -13.71 6.22
N ALA A 97 -21.43 -13.50 6.74
CA ALA A 97 -21.63 -13.15 8.15
C ALA A 97 -21.13 -14.25 9.11
N LEU A 98 -21.40 -15.53 8.81
CA LEU A 98 -20.91 -16.66 9.60
C LEU A 98 -19.38 -16.79 9.54
N ALA A 99 -18.79 -16.52 8.38
CA ALA A 99 -17.34 -16.59 8.18
C ALA A 99 -16.58 -15.34 8.69
N GLY A 100 -17.29 -14.27 9.07
CA GLY A 100 -16.68 -12.97 9.40
C GLY A 100 -16.12 -12.23 8.19
N GLY A 101 -16.52 -12.64 6.98
CA GLY A 101 -16.10 -12.09 5.70
C GLY A 101 -15.89 -13.17 4.64
N LYS A 102 -16.17 -12.84 3.38
CA LYS A 102 -16.00 -13.73 2.23
C LYS A 102 -15.53 -12.94 1.01
N LEU A 103 -14.57 -13.50 0.28
CA LEU A 103 -14.21 -13.05 -1.06
C LEU A 103 -14.89 -13.98 -2.06
N SER A 104 -15.76 -13.43 -2.90
CA SER A 104 -16.57 -14.15 -3.88
C SER A 104 -16.19 -13.71 -5.30
N TRP A 105 -15.01 -14.16 -5.75
CA TRP A 105 -14.54 -13.93 -7.12
C TRP A 105 -14.40 -15.26 -7.86
N ASP A 106 -14.88 -15.26 -9.10
CA ASP A 106 -14.84 -16.42 -9.97
C ASP A 106 -13.94 -16.14 -11.18
N GLU A 107 -13.34 -17.19 -11.77
CA GLU A 107 -12.44 -17.08 -12.93
C GLU A 107 -13.14 -16.48 -14.16
N ASP A 108 -14.45 -16.70 -14.27
CA ASP A 108 -15.30 -16.21 -15.35
C ASP A 108 -15.89 -14.82 -15.10
N MET A 109 -15.60 -14.21 -13.94
CA MET A 109 -16.07 -12.86 -13.62
C MET A 109 -15.50 -11.84 -14.63
N ARG A 110 -16.38 -11.04 -15.23
CA ARG A 110 -16.04 -9.99 -16.20
C ARG A 110 -16.71 -8.70 -15.77
N ASP A 111 -15.90 -7.66 -15.56
CA ASP A 111 -16.35 -6.34 -15.23
C ASP A 111 -15.21 -5.31 -15.42
N GLU A 112 -15.33 -4.51 -16.46
CA GLU A 112 -14.37 -3.44 -16.77
C GLU A 112 -14.50 -2.22 -15.85
N SER A 113 -15.60 -2.12 -15.08
CA SER A 113 -15.84 -1.02 -14.14
C SER A 113 -15.27 -1.26 -12.73
N GLY A 114 -15.06 -2.53 -12.38
CA GLY A 114 -14.62 -2.99 -11.07
C GLY A 114 -15.73 -3.06 -9.99
N VAL A 115 -16.97 -2.70 -10.30
CA VAL A 115 -18.13 -2.76 -9.38
C VAL A 115 -18.45 -4.19 -8.93
N VAL A 116 -18.45 -5.16 -9.84
CA VAL A 116 -18.74 -6.58 -9.55
C VAL A 116 -17.64 -7.19 -8.68
N PHE A 117 -16.37 -6.90 -9.01
CA PHE A 117 -15.24 -7.31 -8.18
C PHE A 117 -15.35 -6.71 -6.78
N LEU A 118 -15.68 -5.42 -6.66
CA LEU A 118 -15.86 -4.76 -5.36
C LEU A 118 -17.02 -5.37 -4.56
N ALA A 119 -18.15 -5.67 -5.20
CA ALA A 119 -19.29 -6.33 -4.57
C ALA A 119 -18.96 -7.74 -4.07
N GLY A 120 -18.06 -8.46 -4.76
CA GLY A 120 -17.54 -9.76 -4.33
C GLY A 120 -16.62 -9.70 -3.10
N MET A 121 -16.17 -8.52 -2.69
CA MET A 121 -15.35 -8.33 -1.49
C MET A 121 -16.26 -8.12 -0.26
N ASP A 122 -16.96 -9.15 0.19
CA ASP A 122 -17.88 -9.09 1.32
C ASP A 122 -17.17 -9.33 2.67
N PHE A 123 -16.27 -8.42 3.05
CA PHE A 123 -15.48 -8.51 4.29
C PHE A 123 -15.16 -7.13 4.86
N PRO A 124 -14.92 -7.01 6.18
CA PRO A 124 -14.80 -5.73 6.87
C PRO A 124 -13.49 -4.96 6.64
N LEU A 125 -12.48 -5.54 5.98
CA LEU A 125 -11.21 -4.85 5.69
C LEU A 125 -11.41 -3.80 4.57
N VAL A 126 -11.20 -2.52 4.90
CA VAL A 126 -11.49 -1.38 4.02
C VAL A 126 -10.26 -0.61 3.57
N SER A 127 -9.13 -0.72 4.28
CA SER A 127 -7.87 -0.10 3.90
C SER A 127 -6.69 -0.95 4.39
N VAL A 128 -5.58 -0.92 3.67
CA VAL A 128 -4.34 -1.62 4.02
C VAL A 128 -3.13 -0.71 3.87
N ALA A 129 -2.14 -0.92 4.73
CA ALA A 129 -0.79 -0.40 4.62
C ALA A 129 0.17 -1.58 4.81
N MET A 130 0.87 -1.93 3.75
CA MET A 130 1.70 -3.13 3.65
C MET A 130 3.17 -2.78 3.75
N GLY A 131 3.80 -3.27 4.81
CA GLY A 131 5.20 -3.02 5.13
C GLY A 131 5.96 -4.31 5.37
N PHE A 132 7.27 -4.27 5.20
CA PHE A 132 8.21 -5.33 5.58
C PHE A 132 9.55 -4.75 6.00
N ASP A 133 10.31 -5.50 6.80
CA ASP A 133 11.63 -5.09 7.23
C ASP A 133 12.60 -5.05 6.05
N ALA A 134 13.33 -3.96 5.86
CA ALA A 134 14.23 -3.81 4.72
C ALA A 134 15.39 -4.83 4.72
N CYS A 135 15.72 -5.46 5.86
CA CYS A 135 16.70 -6.54 5.90
C CYS A 135 16.14 -7.89 5.42
N ASP A 136 14.83 -8.06 5.39
CA ASP A 136 14.16 -9.25 4.87
C ASP A 136 13.68 -8.95 3.43
N ALA A 137 14.66 -8.85 2.52
CA ALA A 137 14.45 -8.46 1.13
C ALA A 137 13.46 -9.37 0.38
N LEU A 138 12.82 -8.81 -0.65
CA LEU A 138 11.95 -9.55 -1.55
C LEU A 138 12.77 -10.53 -2.39
N ASP A 139 12.23 -11.75 -2.54
CA ASP A 139 12.71 -12.75 -3.49
C ASP A 139 12.22 -12.37 -4.89
N ILE A 140 13.17 -11.96 -5.74
CA ILE A 140 12.87 -11.48 -7.09
C ILE A 140 12.26 -12.59 -7.96
N GLU A 141 12.70 -13.84 -7.83
CA GLU A 141 12.14 -14.95 -8.61
C GLU A 141 10.66 -15.16 -8.28
N ARG A 142 10.31 -15.04 -7.00
CA ARG A 142 8.91 -15.14 -6.55
C ARG A 142 8.08 -13.90 -6.86
N LEU A 143 8.71 -12.74 -7.07
CA LEU A 143 8.06 -11.50 -7.48
C LEU A 143 7.84 -11.42 -9.01
N MET A 144 8.53 -12.27 -9.80
CA MET A 144 8.45 -12.27 -11.27
C MET A 144 7.02 -12.29 -11.84
N PRO A 145 6.04 -13.03 -11.30
CA PRO A 145 4.67 -12.96 -11.80
C PRO A 145 4.09 -11.54 -11.77
N LEU A 146 4.37 -10.78 -10.70
CA LEU A 146 3.92 -9.39 -10.58
C LEU A 146 4.69 -8.48 -11.53
N LEU A 147 6.02 -8.61 -11.60
CA LEU A 147 6.86 -7.81 -12.50
C LEU A 147 6.52 -8.08 -13.99
N THR A 148 6.10 -9.29 -14.33
CA THR A 148 5.65 -9.61 -15.69
C THR A 148 4.28 -9.01 -15.99
N THR A 149 3.39 -8.98 -15.00
CA THR A 149 2.03 -8.44 -15.14
C THR A 149 2.03 -6.91 -15.18
N LEU A 150 2.84 -6.28 -14.33
CA LEU A 150 3.00 -4.84 -14.21
C LEU A 150 4.49 -4.45 -14.35
N PRO A 151 5.09 -4.51 -15.56
CA PRO A 151 6.51 -4.20 -15.77
C PRO A 151 6.98 -2.84 -15.24
N HIS A 152 6.10 -1.84 -15.23
CA HIS A 152 6.44 -0.53 -14.70
C HIS A 152 6.68 -0.53 -13.18
N PHE A 153 6.23 -1.56 -12.45
CA PHE A 153 6.41 -1.69 -11.00
C PHE A 153 7.90 -1.71 -10.63
N GLY A 154 8.67 -2.64 -11.20
CA GLY A 154 10.11 -2.70 -10.95
C GLY A 154 10.89 -1.53 -11.55
N LEU A 155 10.44 -1.04 -12.71
CA LEU A 155 11.11 0.07 -13.40
C LEU A 155 11.07 1.38 -12.58
N VAL A 156 9.96 1.67 -11.90
CA VAL A 156 9.86 2.87 -11.05
C VAL A 156 10.81 2.81 -9.87
N ASP A 157 10.90 1.66 -9.18
CA ASP A 157 11.83 1.50 -8.07
C ASP A 157 13.29 1.65 -8.56
N GLU A 158 13.64 1.09 -9.73
CA GLU A 158 14.97 1.27 -10.35
C GLU A 158 15.28 2.75 -10.61
N ILE A 159 14.36 3.49 -11.25
CA ILE A 159 14.55 4.91 -11.56
C ILE A 159 14.73 5.74 -10.28
N LEU A 160 13.90 5.49 -9.28
CA LEU A 160 13.93 6.22 -8.02
C LEU A 160 15.18 5.90 -7.19
N ASP A 161 15.66 4.66 -7.24
CA ASP A 161 16.91 4.26 -6.59
C ASP A 161 18.14 4.85 -7.31
N GLU A 162 18.15 4.91 -8.64
CA GLU A 162 19.21 5.60 -9.40
C GLU A 162 19.25 7.11 -9.10
N ALA A 163 18.09 7.73 -8.84
CA ALA A 163 17.97 9.17 -8.57
C ALA A 163 18.16 9.56 -7.09
N ASP A 164 18.34 8.61 -6.18
CA ASP A 164 18.55 8.88 -4.76
C ASP A 164 20.03 9.21 -4.47
N GLU A 165 20.34 10.50 -4.39
CA GLU A 165 21.72 11.00 -4.20
C GLU A 165 22.26 10.89 -2.77
N ARG A 166 21.45 10.41 -1.81
CA ARG A 166 21.87 10.29 -0.41
C ARG A 166 22.93 9.20 -0.27
N ASP A 167 23.88 9.39 0.65
CA ASP A 167 24.82 8.33 1.04
C ASP A 167 24.04 7.06 1.48
N PRO A 168 24.20 5.91 0.80
CA PRO A 168 23.52 4.66 1.16
C PRO A 168 23.67 4.28 2.64
N GLU A 169 24.83 4.56 3.24
CA GLU A 169 25.10 4.23 4.65
C GLU A 169 24.26 5.07 5.61
N SER A 170 23.82 6.26 5.18
CA SER A 170 23.01 7.16 6.02
C SER A 170 21.60 6.63 6.27
N TRP A 171 21.02 5.90 5.31
CA TRP A 171 19.59 5.55 5.33
C TRP A 171 19.29 4.06 5.22
N ARG A 172 20.17 3.25 4.61
CA ARG A 172 19.92 1.80 4.43
C ARG A 172 19.90 1.06 5.75
N ALA A 173 19.14 -0.03 5.82
CA ALA A 173 19.20 -0.93 6.96
C ALA A 173 20.54 -1.69 6.96
N THR A 174 21.25 -1.66 8.08
CA THR A 174 22.42 -2.53 8.34
C THR A 174 22.06 -3.71 9.25
N GLY A 175 20.82 -3.76 9.73
CA GLY A 175 20.27 -4.84 10.54
C GLY A 175 18.75 -4.75 10.64
N ARG A 176 18.12 -5.88 11.00
CA ARG A 176 16.67 -5.97 11.21
C ARG A 176 16.19 -4.94 12.23
N GLY A 177 14.98 -4.43 12.03
CA GLY A 177 14.35 -3.45 12.89
C GLY A 177 14.87 -2.03 12.69
N GLN A 178 15.71 -1.76 11.68
CA GLN A 178 16.21 -0.40 11.43
C GLN A 178 15.34 0.38 10.45
N VAL A 179 15.04 -0.18 9.28
CA VAL A 179 14.27 0.51 8.23
C VAL A 179 13.09 -0.35 7.83
N LEU A 180 11.90 0.25 7.87
CA LEU A 180 10.69 -0.36 7.35
C LEU A 180 10.52 0.05 5.89
N GLN A 181 10.31 -0.90 5.00
CA GLN A 181 9.93 -0.65 3.62
C GLN A 181 8.41 -0.79 3.47
N MET A 182 7.74 0.28 3.07
CA MET A 182 6.33 0.25 2.68
C MET A 182 6.23 0.12 1.16
N ASN A 183 5.35 -0.76 0.69
CA ASN A 183 5.27 -1.08 -0.75
C ASN A 183 3.82 -1.21 -1.28
N ALA A 184 2.80 -1.20 -0.42
CA ALA A 184 1.42 -1.05 -0.91
C ALA A 184 0.51 -0.35 0.09
N THR A 185 -0.27 0.61 -0.39
CA THR A 185 -1.42 1.17 0.31
C THR A 185 -2.63 1.12 -0.60
N ALA A 186 -3.75 0.59 -0.11
CA ALA A 186 -4.99 0.54 -0.88
C ALA A 186 -6.16 0.81 0.05
N THR A 187 -7.15 1.55 -0.43
CA THR A 187 -8.41 1.81 0.29
C THR A 187 -9.55 1.58 -0.67
N ARG A 188 -10.58 0.87 -0.21
CA ARG A 188 -11.81 0.68 -0.96
C ARG A 188 -12.38 2.02 -1.44
N ARG A 189 -12.81 2.07 -2.70
CA ARG A 189 -13.33 3.27 -3.36
C ARG A 189 -14.39 4.00 -2.52
N GLU A 190 -15.34 3.26 -1.93
CA GLU A 190 -16.44 3.83 -1.14
C GLU A 190 -16.01 4.43 0.22
N TYR A 191 -14.77 4.19 0.63
CA TYR A 191 -14.13 4.74 1.83
C TYR A 191 -13.12 5.85 1.53
N MET A 192 -12.84 6.13 0.25
CA MET A 192 -11.95 7.21 -0.15
C MET A 192 -12.48 8.58 0.30
N GLY A 193 -11.58 9.54 0.51
CA GLY A 193 -11.93 10.90 0.97
C GLY A 193 -12.27 11.01 2.46
N ARG A 194 -12.25 9.90 3.22
CA ARG A 194 -12.56 9.88 4.66
C ARG A 194 -11.34 10.02 5.57
N GLY A 195 -10.16 10.34 5.02
CA GLY A 195 -8.91 10.47 5.78
C GLY A 195 -8.29 9.17 6.29
N ILE A 196 -8.85 8.00 5.94
CA ILE A 196 -8.43 6.69 6.46
C ILE A 196 -6.95 6.40 6.16
N VAL A 197 -6.48 6.64 4.93
CA VAL A 197 -5.08 6.41 4.54
C VAL A 197 -4.12 7.24 5.39
N ALA A 198 -4.43 8.52 5.61
CA ALA A 198 -3.59 9.42 6.39
C ALA A 198 -3.51 8.97 7.85
N GLU A 199 -4.64 8.60 8.47
CA GLU A 199 -4.66 8.08 9.83
C GLU A 199 -3.92 6.75 9.96
N LEU A 200 -4.07 5.85 8.99
CA LEU A 200 -3.36 4.57 8.98
C LEU A 200 -1.85 4.79 8.84
N ALA A 201 -1.39 5.66 7.93
CA ALA A 201 0.03 5.96 7.75
C ALA A 201 0.66 6.56 9.02
N ARG A 202 -0.02 7.53 9.66
CA ARG A 202 0.42 8.11 10.95
C ARG A 202 0.51 7.05 12.04
N TRP A 203 -0.45 6.14 12.09
CA TRP A 203 -0.44 5.02 13.03
C TRP A 203 0.76 4.10 12.78
N VAL A 204 1.05 3.77 11.51
CA VAL A 204 2.21 2.95 11.12
C VAL A 204 3.53 3.63 11.51
N MET A 205 3.67 4.93 11.33
CA MET A 205 4.87 5.68 11.75
C MET A 205 5.11 5.52 13.26
N ARG A 206 4.06 5.69 14.08
CA ARG A 206 4.14 5.52 15.54
C ARG A 206 4.40 4.08 15.96
N GLU A 207 3.80 3.11 15.28
CA GLU A 207 4.03 1.70 15.57
C GLU A 207 5.46 1.26 15.22
N ALA A 208 5.98 1.71 14.08
CA ALA A 208 7.36 1.48 13.69
C ALA A 208 8.34 2.11 14.69
N ASP A 209 8.09 3.36 15.10
CA ASP A 209 8.92 4.07 16.08
C ASP A 209 8.97 3.32 17.43
N ALA A 210 7.79 2.88 17.91
CA ALA A 210 7.65 2.09 19.13
C ALA A 210 8.36 0.74 19.06
N ARG A 211 8.46 0.14 17.87
CA ARG A 211 9.19 -1.11 17.62
C ARG A 211 10.68 -0.92 17.36
N GLY A 212 11.18 0.31 17.42
CA GLY A 212 12.61 0.63 17.34
C GLY A 212 13.13 0.97 15.95
N TYR A 213 12.27 1.03 14.94
CA TYR A 213 12.65 1.49 13.61
C TYR A 213 13.19 2.93 13.67
N ARG A 214 14.29 3.18 12.95
CA ARG A 214 14.86 4.52 12.80
C ARG A 214 14.28 5.28 11.60
N GLY A 215 13.79 4.56 10.60
CA GLY A 215 13.16 5.18 9.46
C GLY A 215 12.20 4.28 8.68
N ILE A 216 11.41 4.93 7.82
CA ILE A 216 10.50 4.28 6.89
C ILE A 216 10.80 4.77 5.48
N GLN A 217 10.93 3.85 4.54
CA GLN A 217 11.03 4.14 3.13
C GLN A 217 9.75 3.71 2.42
N ILE A 218 9.28 4.53 1.48
CA ILE A 218 8.09 4.22 0.69
C ILE A 218 8.23 4.76 -0.74
N THR A 219 7.80 3.96 -1.71
CA THR A 219 7.54 4.41 -3.08
C THR A 219 6.09 4.85 -3.20
N CYS A 220 5.88 6.11 -3.57
CA CYS A 220 4.58 6.76 -3.69
C CYS A 220 4.25 7.02 -5.16
N TRP A 221 3.07 6.58 -5.58
CA TRP A 221 2.58 6.64 -6.97
C TRP A 221 1.45 7.66 -7.17
N GLU A 222 1.05 8.35 -6.10
CA GLU A 222 -0.02 9.34 -6.06
C GLU A 222 0.37 10.45 -5.09
N ASP A 223 0.16 11.72 -5.49
CA ASP A 223 0.52 12.91 -4.71
C ASP A 223 -0.05 12.90 -3.29
N ARG A 224 -1.26 12.35 -3.10
CA ARG A 224 -1.90 12.25 -1.79
C ARG A 224 -1.13 11.34 -0.85
N VAL A 225 -0.59 10.24 -1.38
CA VAL A 225 0.25 9.32 -0.62
C VAL A 225 1.58 10.01 -0.33
N THR A 226 2.21 10.61 -1.36
CA THR A 226 3.45 11.39 -1.20
C THR A 226 3.34 12.40 -0.05
N ARG A 227 2.29 13.23 -0.04
CA ARG A 227 2.09 14.25 0.98
C ARG A 227 2.05 13.70 2.40
N VAL A 228 1.34 12.58 2.62
CA VAL A 228 1.21 11.96 3.94
C VAL A 228 2.57 11.51 4.48
N TRP A 229 3.43 10.99 3.60
CA TRP A 229 4.73 10.43 3.99
C TRP A 229 5.87 11.45 3.95
N SER A 230 5.80 12.49 3.12
CA SER A 230 6.81 13.55 3.06
C SER A 230 6.57 14.66 4.10
N GLU A 231 5.34 14.83 4.57
CA GLU A 231 4.95 15.85 5.56
C GLU A 231 4.33 15.19 6.83
N PRO A 232 5.03 14.29 7.53
CA PRO A 232 4.50 13.65 8.72
C PRO A 232 4.38 14.67 9.88
N GLU A 233 3.54 14.33 10.84
CA GLU A 233 3.41 15.12 12.07
C GLU A 233 4.63 14.95 12.96
N SER A 234 4.92 15.97 13.78
CA SER A 234 5.92 15.89 14.86
C SER A 234 5.67 14.65 15.74
N PRO A 235 6.72 13.95 16.20
CA PRO A 235 8.15 14.29 16.15
C PRO A 235 8.89 13.87 14.87
N TYR A 236 8.18 13.30 13.89
CA TYR A 236 8.82 12.72 12.71
C TYR A 236 9.18 13.79 11.67
N ARG A 237 10.13 13.44 10.81
CA ARG A 237 10.51 14.27 9.65
C ARG A 237 10.47 13.42 8.38
N GLY A 238 9.64 13.82 7.44
CA GLY A 238 9.58 13.25 6.09
C GLY A 238 10.34 14.11 5.10
N SER A 239 10.71 13.48 3.98
CA SER A 239 11.25 14.15 2.80
C SER A 239 11.01 13.29 1.56
N VAL A 240 10.74 13.93 0.42
CA VAL A 240 10.94 13.31 -0.89
C VAL A 240 12.44 13.25 -1.14
N VAL A 241 12.96 12.07 -1.46
CA VAL A 241 14.41 11.82 -1.61
C VAL A 241 14.80 11.59 -3.06
N SER A 242 13.86 11.14 -3.88
CA SER A 242 13.95 11.12 -5.33
C SER A 242 12.56 11.19 -5.92
N GLU A 243 12.45 11.75 -7.13
CA GLU A 243 11.20 11.88 -7.86
C GLU A 243 11.44 11.88 -9.37
N PHE A 244 10.43 11.50 -10.15
CA PHE A 244 10.42 11.74 -11.59
C PHE A 244 9.00 11.87 -12.15
N GLU A 245 8.85 12.65 -13.21
CA GLU A 245 7.59 12.81 -13.93
C GLU A 245 7.40 11.68 -14.95
N MET A 246 6.32 10.92 -14.81
CA MET A 246 6.04 9.77 -15.68
C MET A 246 5.82 10.17 -17.16
N GLU A 247 5.13 11.29 -17.43
CA GLU A 247 4.73 11.66 -18.79
C GLU A 247 5.92 11.97 -19.71
N THR A 248 7.02 12.45 -19.10
CA THR A 248 8.18 13.01 -19.80
C THR A 248 9.45 12.19 -19.63
N TRP A 249 9.50 11.26 -18.67
CA TRP A 249 10.66 10.39 -18.45
C TRP A 249 11.00 9.55 -19.69
N LYS A 250 12.30 9.45 -19.97
CA LYS A 250 12.87 8.68 -21.07
C LYS A 250 13.94 7.75 -20.54
N ASP A 251 13.95 6.53 -21.06
CA ASP A 251 15.04 5.60 -20.80
C ASP A 251 16.35 6.03 -21.48
N LYS A 252 17.41 5.27 -21.23
CA LYS A 252 18.76 5.51 -21.77
C LYS A 252 18.81 5.51 -23.31
N VAL A 253 17.79 4.99 -24.00
CA VAL A 253 17.67 4.99 -25.47
C VAL A 253 16.64 5.99 -25.99
N GLY A 254 16.05 6.82 -25.12
CA GLY A 254 15.11 7.88 -25.48
C GLY A 254 13.64 7.44 -25.59
N LYS A 255 13.30 6.19 -25.24
CA LYS A 255 11.93 5.68 -25.25
C LYS A 255 11.17 6.19 -24.03
N ILE A 256 9.94 6.62 -24.26
CA ILE A 256 9.03 7.08 -23.21
C ILE A 256 8.24 5.88 -22.70
N ALA A 257 8.49 5.47 -21.45
CA ALA A 257 7.90 4.26 -20.89
C ALA A 257 6.47 4.47 -20.37
N PHE A 258 6.19 5.62 -19.72
CA PHE A 258 4.96 5.76 -18.91
C PHE A 258 3.86 6.61 -19.55
N ARG A 259 3.94 6.98 -20.83
CA ARG A 259 2.84 7.72 -21.46
C ARG A 259 1.57 6.86 -21.56
N PRO A 260 0.37 7.43 -21.32
CA PRO A 260 0.07 8.85 -21.07
C PRO A 260 -0.08 9.22 -19.57
N CYS A 261 0.54 8.47 -18.66
CA CYS A 261 0.46 8.72 -17.22
C CYS A 261 1.12 10.05 -16.84
N LYS A 262 0.40 10.89 -16.08
CA LYS A 262 0.83 12.25 -15.65
C LYS A 262 1.21 12.34 -14.19
N GLN A 263 1.39 11.20 -13.52
CA GLN A 263 1.78 11.19 -12.11
C GLN A 263 3.27 11.49 -11.95
N VAL A 264 3.63 11.96 -10.77
CA VAL A 264 5.01 12.02 -10.31
C VAL A 264 5.24 10.86 -9.36
N ALA A 265 6.14 9.95 -9.71
CA ALA A 265 6.55 8.91 -8.78
C ALA A 265 7.54 9.53 -7.79
N ASN A 266 7.40 9.18 -6.52
CA ASN A 266 8.25 9.72 -5.46
C ASN A 266 8.78 8.57 -4.60
N LYS A 267 10.04 8.66 -4.20
CA LYS A 267 10.57 7.93 -3.06
C LYS A 267 10.55 8.87 -1.87
N CYS A 268 9.89 8.48 -0.79
CA CYS A 268 9.88 9.23 0.46
C CYS A 268 10.65 8.47 1.53
N TYR A 269 11.29 9.22 2.42
CA TYR A 269 11.92 8.69 3.63
C TYR A 269 11.42 9.45 4.85
N VAL A 270 10.97 8.73 5.87
CA VAL A 270 10.58 9.27 7.16
C VAL A 270 11.62 8.90 8.19
N LYS A 271 12.22 9.91 8.82
CA LYS A 271 13.03 9.75 10.04
C LYS A 271 12.09 9.67 11.23
N LEU A 272 12.16 8.56 11.97
CA LEU A 272 11.32 8.31 13.15
C LEU A 272 11.97 8.75 14.46
N LYS A 273 13.30 8.77 14.50
CA LYS A 273 14.07 9.21 15.67
C LYS A 273 14.59 10.64 15.45
N PRO A 274 14.54 11.51 16.47
CA PRO A 274 15.24 12.79 16.42
C PRO A 274 16.74 12.58 16.31
N GLU A 275 17.42 13.50 15.61
CA GLU A 275 18.89 13.60 15.58
C GLU A 275 19.44 14.17 16.90
#